data_AF-A0A0A9ZBS4-F1
#
_entry.id   AF-A0A0A9ZBS4-F1
#
_cell.length_a   1.000
_cell.length_b   1.000
_cell.length_c   1.000
_cell.angle_alpha   90.00
_cell.angle_beta   90.00
_cell.angle_gamma   90.00
#
_symmetry.space_group_name_H-M   'P 1'
#
loop_
_entity.id
_entity.type
_entity.pdbx_description
1 polymer ?
#
loop_
_entity_poly.entity_id
_entity_poly.type
_entity_poly.pdbx_seq_one_letter_code
_entity_poly.pdbx_strand_id
1 'polypeptide(L)'
;SISFRIRTGVIFRHPPAGAAIDGFARPFSLRAWLLTFFFIFLASLVLKAIRHRDVADEPPNEPEYTYSLFSVFAVLSLQGSYVNSLRIPTRVLSVILHFFGLMVYSYYGAEVVGFLLSPSPRTLTTVEKLVASPLDCWVENVSYHVNHFESGVGAIATKYYEAAIKGPTREK
;
A
#
# COMPACT_ATOMS: atom_id res chain seq x y z
N SER A 1 4.39 -21.50 -49.38
CA SER A 1 4.51 -22.41 -48.22
C SER A 1 4.50 -21.56 -46.96
N ILE A 2 3.44 -21.62 -46.15
CA ILE A 2 3.37 -20.89 -44.88
C ILE A 2 4.03 -21.79 -43.84
N SER A 3 5.24 -21.41 -43.40
CA SER A 3 5.95 -22.12 -42.34
C SER A 3 5.40 -21.68 -40.98
N PHE A 4 4.69 -22.57 -40.30
CA PHE A 4 4.26 -22.35 -38.92
C PHE A 4 5.44 -22.61 -37.98
N ARG A 5 5.85 -21.58 -37.24
CA ARG A 5 6.89 -21.69 -36.21
C ARG A 5 6.22 -21.84 -34.85
N ILE A 6 6.15 -23.07 -34.35
CA ILE A 6 5.62 -23.37 -33.01
C ILE A 6 6.62 -22.87 -31.98
N ARG A 7 6.17 -22.05 -31.02
CA ARG A 7 6.97 -21.60 -29.88
C ARG A 7 6.37 -22.17 -28.61
N THR A 8 7.20 -22.80 -27.80
CA THR A 8 6.84 -23.23 -26.45
C THR A 8 6.89 -22.02 -25.50
N GLY A 9 5.88 -21.90 -24.64
CA GLY A 9 5.78 -20.83 -23.64
C GLY A 9 5.34 -21.40 -22.31
N VAL A 10 5.81 -20.80 -21.21
CA VAL A 10 5.42 -21.17 -19.86
C VAL A 10 4.38 -20.17 -19.36
N ILE A 11 3.22 -20.68 -18.94
CA ILE A 11 2.16 -19.88 -18.33
C ILE A 11 2.19 -20.14 -16.83
N PHE A 12 2.35 -19.09 -16.04
CA PHE A 12 2.32 -19.16 -14.59
C PHE A 12 1.35 -18.12 -14.04
N ARG A 13 0.57 -18.51 -13.03
CA ARG A 13 -0.21 -17.58 -12.25
C ARG A 13 0.73 -16.99 -11.21
N HIS A 14 1.02 -15.70 -11.32
CA HIS A 14 1.77 -15.02 -10.28
C HIS A 14 1.04 -15.21 -8.94
N PRO A 15 1.74 -15.65 -7.88
CA PRO A 15 1.13 -15.71 -6.56
C PRO A 15 0.65 -14.28 -6.24
N PRO A 16 -0.58 -14.12 -5.72
CA PRO A 16 -1.02 -12.81 -5.25
C PRO A 16 -0.01 -12.40 -4.20
N ALA A 17 0.84 -11.42 -4.51
CA ALA A 17 1.66 -10.77 -3.50
C ALA A 17 0.66 -10.24 -2.49
N GLY A 18 0.61 -10.91 -1.33
CA GLY A 18 -0.48 -10.77 -0.39
C GLY A 18 -0.74 -9.30 -0.13
N ALA A 19 -2.02 -8.93 -0.09
CA ALA A 19 -2.51 -7.69 0.47
C ALA A 19 -2.12 -7.68 1.96
N ALA A 20 -0.83 -7.55 2.23
CA ALA A 20 -0.31 -7.39 3.56
C ALA A 20 -0.80 -6.02 4.05
N ILE A 21 -1.08 -5.93 5.34
CA ILE A 21 -1.38 -4.70 6.07
C ILE A 21 -0.34 -3.60 5.74
N ASP A 22 0.87 -4.02 5.37
CA ASP A 22 1.98 -3.22 4.85
C ASP A 22 1.63 -2.40 3.58
N GLY A 23 0.72 -2.87 2.73
CA GLY A 23 0.24 -2.16 1.53
C GLY A 23 -0.68 -0.97 1.85
N PHE A 24 -1.43 -1.04 2.94
CA PHE A 24 -2.28 0.06 3.41
C PHE A 24 -1.49 1.11 4.19
N ALA A 25 -0.39 0.73 4.85
CA ALA A 25 0.48 1.63 5.61
C ALA A 25 1.62 2.24 4.77
N ARG A 26 1.98 1.63 3.63
CA ARG A 26 2.95 2.14 2.64
C ARG A 26 2.66 3.46 1.93
N PRO A 27 1.42 3.92 1.69
CA PRO A 27 1.20 5.09 0.83
C PRO A 27 1.74 6.38 1.47
N PHE A 28 1.95 6.41 2.79
CA PHE A 28 2.68 7.50 3.44
C PHE A 28 4.04 7.00 3.96
N SER A 29 5.12 7.66 3.53
CA SER A 29 6.45 7.49 4.14
C SER A 29 6.38 7.74 5.65
N LEU A 30 7.18 7.02 6.45
CA LEU A 30 7.32 7.24 7.89
C LEU A 30 7.53 8.73 8.24
N ARG A 31 8.26 9.46 7.39
CA ARG A 31 8.50 10.91 7.56
C ARG A 31 7.20 11.73 7.50
N ALA A 32 6.29 11.36 6.61
CA ALA A 32 5.05 12.09 6.42
C ALA A 32 4.06 11.78 7.57
N TRP A 33 4.05 10.55 8.09
CA TRP A 33 3.35 10.24 9.35
C TRP A 33 3.89 11.06 10.52
N LEU A 34 5.20 11.13 10.69
CA LEU A 34 5.83 11.94 11.74
C LEU A 34 5.46 13.43 11.60
N LEU A 35 5.43 13.95 10.38
CA LEU A 35 5.03 15.34 10.11
C LEU A 35 3.56 15.58 10.44
N THR A 36 2.67 14.65 10.12
CA THR A 36 1.24 14.72 10.45
C THR A 36 1.03 14.72 11.97
N PHE A 37 1.69 13.82 12.71
CA PHE A 37 1.62 13.80 14.17
C PHE A 37 2.21 15.06 14.81
N PHE A 38 3.33 15.54 14.28
CA PHE A 38 3.92 16.80 14.72
C PHE A 38 2.97 17.99 14.51
N PHE A 39 2.31 18.05 13.35
CA PHE A 39 1.34 19.09 13.04
C PHE A 39 0.10 19.03 13.94
N ILE A 40 -0.43 17.84 14.21
CA ILE A 40 -1.53 17.63 15.18
C ILE A 40 -1.13 18.17 16.56
N PHE A 41 0.06 17.79 17.03
CA PHE A 41 0.57 18.21 18.34
C PHE A 41 0.75 19.73 18.42
N LEU A 42 1.36 20.34 17.39
CA LEU A 42 1.56 21.77 17.30
C LEU A 42 0.23 22.54 17.26
N ALA A 43 -0.73 22.09 16.46
CA ALA A 43 -2.05 22.71 16.37
C ALA A 43 -2.82 22.62 17.69
N SER A 44 -2.68 21.51 18.43
CA SER A 44 -3.27 21.37 19.77
C SER A 44 -2.65 22.33 20.78
N LEU A 45 -1.32 22.54 20.73
CA LEU A 45 -0.65 23.56 21.55
C LEU A 45 -1.12 24.98 21.21
N VAL A 46 -1.26 25.30 19.92
CA VAL A 46 -1.77 26.60 19.48
C VAL A 46 -3.22 26.81 19.94
N LEU A 47 -4.08 25.80 19.78
CA LEU A 47 -5.46 25.87 20.25
C LEU A 47 -5.53 26.05 21.77
N LYS A 48 -4.69 25.33 22.53
CA LYS A 48 -4.55 25.53 23.98
C LYS A 48 -4.11 26.95 24.32
N ALA A 49 -3.11 27.49 23.62
CA ALA A 49 -2.62 28.84 23.84
C ALA A 49 -3.69 29.90 23.55
N ILE A 50 -4.52 29.68 22.52
CA ILE A 50 -5.67 30.55 22.20
C ILE A 50 -6.72 30.48 23.31
N ARG A 51 -7.00 29.28 23.84
CA ARG A 51 -7.98 29.06 24.93
C ARG A 51 -7.52 29.57 26.29
N HIS A 52 -6.22 29.49 26.59
CA HIS A 52 -5.62 29.96 27.85
C HIS A 52 -5.67 31.50 27.98
N ARG A 53 -5.89 32.24 26.90
CA ARG A 53 -6.18 33.67 27.04
C ARG A 53 -7.61 33.79 27.59
N ASP A 54 -7.69 34.00 28.91
CA ASP A 54 -8.89 34.15 29.77
C ASP A 54 -9.87 35.19 29.22
N VAL A 55 -10.59 34.79 28.18
CA VAL A 55 -11.71 35.50 27.60
C VAL A 55 -12.88 34.53 27.70
N ALA A 56 -14.05 35.04 28.10
CA ALA A 56 -15.26 34.21 28.19
C ALA A 56 -15.64 33.71 26.78
N ASP A 57 -15.48 32.41 26.54
CA ASP A 57 -16.15 31.73 25.43
C ASP A 57 -17.47 31.15 25.94
N GLU A 58 -18.49 31.14 25.08
CA GLU A 58 -19.81 30.60 25.37
C GLU A 58 -20.12 29.52 24.33
N PRO A 59 -20.17 28.22 24.70
CA PRO A 59 -19.97 27.64 26.03
C PRO A 59 -18.51 27.76 26.56
N PRO A 60 -18.31 27.68 27.90
CA PRO A 60 -17.00 27.82 28.52
C PRO A 60 -16.00 26.80 27.99
N ASN A 61 -14.74 27.23 27.84
CA ASN A 61 -13.66 26.36 27.39
C ASN A 61 -13.37 25.28 28.45
N GLU A 62 -13.46 24.01 28.04
CA GLU A 62 -13.00 22.90 28.87
C GLU A 62 -11.48 23.02 29.13
N PRO A 63 -11.03 23.01 30.39
CA PRO A 63 -9.63 23.26 30.75
C PRO A 63 -8.70 22.09 30.41
N GLU A 64 -9.26 20.92 30.09
CA GLU A 64 -8.47 19.72 29.83
C GLU A 64 -7.72 19.78 28.50
N TYR A 65 -6.43 19.46 28.56
CA TYR A 65 -5.58 19.36 27.37
C TYR A 65 -6.09 18.31 26.36
N THR A 66 -6.62 17.21 26.88
CA THR A 66 -7.21 16.11 26.12
C THR A 66 -8.33 16.59 25.20
N TYR A 67 -9.16 17.53 25.66
CA TYR A 67 -10.25 18.11 24.86
C TYR A 67 -9.72 18.90 23.65
N SER A 68 -8.59 19.60 23.81
CA SER A 68 -7.95 20.33 22.70
C SER A 68 -7.36 19.37 21.66
N LEU A 69 -6.76 18.25 22.10
CA LEU A 69 -6.27 17.20 21.20
C LEU A 69 -7.41 16.55 20.41
N PHE A 70 -8.48 16.11 21.09
CA PHE A 70 -9.63 15.50 20.42
C PHE A 70 -10.31 16.47 19.46
N SER A 71 -10.41 17.75 19.84
CA SER A 71 -10.97 18.78 18.97
C SER A 71 -10.16 18.95 17.69
N VAL A 72 -8.83 19.02 17.77
CA VAL A 72 -7.96 19.08 16.59
C VAL A 72 -8.09 17.81 15.75
N PHE A 73 -8.18 16.64 16.37
CA PHE A 73 -8.36 15.37 15.67
C PHE A 73 -9.70 15.30 14.92
N ALA A 74 -10.79 15.79 15.52
CA ALA A 74 -12.10 15.86 14.88
C ALA A 74 -12.06 16.78 13.65
N VAL A 75 -11.52 18.00 13.81
CA VAL A 75 -11.36 18.99 12.73
C VAL A 75 -10.50 18.42 11.59
N LEU A 76 -9.40 17.76 11.92
CA LEU A 76 -8.52 17.12 10.93
C LEU A 76 -9.18 15.96 10.22
N SER A 77 -10.04 15.22 10.91
CA SER A 77 -10.86 14.16 10.31
C SER A 77 -11.96 14.71 9.39
N LEU A 78 -11.93 16.01 9.09
CA LEU A 78 -12.96 16.75 8.35
C LEU A 78 -14.34 16.63 9.00
N GLN A 79 -14.39 16.23 10.27
CA GLN A 79 -15.61 16.30 11.06
C GLN A 79 -15.72 17.74 11.53
N GLY A 80 -16.87 18.36 11.26
CA GLY A 80 -17.15 19.72 11.66
C GLY A 80 -16.81 19.93 13.14
N SER A 81 -16.19 21.08 13.44
CA SER A 81 -15.80 21.38 14.81
C SER A 81 -17.03 21.68 15.67
N TYR A 82 -17.12 21.10 16.87
CA TYR A 82 -17.99 21.62 17.93
C TYR A 82 -17.36 22.84 18.66
N VAL A 83 -16.28 23.41 18.12
CA VAL A 83 -15.71 24.64 18.67
C VAL A 83 -16.53 25.82 18.15
N ASN A 84 -17.68 26.05 18.79
CA ASN A 84 -18.44 27.28 18.69
C ASN A 84 -17.68 28.43 19.39
N SER A 85 -16.44 28.68 18.98
CA SER A 85 -15.69 29.85 19.43
C SER A 85 -15.97 30.99 18.46
N LEU A 86 -16.44 32.12 19.00
CA LEU A 86 -16.60 33.37 18.26
C LEU A 86 -15.25 33.99 17.86
N ARG A 87 -14.13 33.41 18.32
CA ARG A 87 -12.79 33.92 18.07
C ARG A 87 -12.33 33.67 16.63
N ILE A 88 -11.98 34.75 15.94
CA ILE A 88 -11.29 34.73 14.64
C ILE A 88 -10.07 33.79 14.62
N PRO A 89 -9.13 33.81 15.59
CA PRO A 89 -7.95 32.94 15.53
C PRO A 89 -8.29 31.45 15.58
N THR A 90 -9.32 31.07 16.34
CA THR A 90 -9.81 29.68 16.37
C THR A 90 -10.37 29.27 15.02
N ARG A 91 -11.18 30.14 14.38
CA ARG A 91 -11.74 29.89 13.04
C ARG A 91 -10.66 29.79 11.96
N VAL A 92 -9.68 30.69 11.99
CA VAL A 92 -8.53 30.66 11.07
C VAL A 92 -7.75 29.35 11.25
N LEU A 93 -7.48 28.93 12.49
CA LEU A 93 -6.84 27.66 12.77
C LEU A 93 -7.67 26.47 12.25
N SER A 94 -9.00 26.48 12.45
CA SER A 94 -9.88 25.42 11.93
C SER A 94 -9.87 25.33 10.41
N VAL A 95 -9.83 26.46 9.69
CA VAL A 95 -9.74 26.49 8.22
C VAL A 95 -8.40 25.92 7.76
N ILE A 96 -7.30 26.31 8.40
CA ILE A 96 -5.96 25.78 8.10
C ILE A 96 -5.91 24.26 8.33
N LEU A 97 -6.48 23.79 9.44
CA LEU A 97 -6.57 22.37 9.76
C LEU A 97 -7.40 21.60 8.74
N HIS A 98 -8.56 22.12 8.30
CA HIS A 98 -9.35 21.50 7.25
C HIS A 98 -8.59 21.43 5.92
N PHE A 99 -7.92 22.51 5.53
CA PHE A 99 -7.12 22.53 4.31
C PHE A 99 -5.99 21.51 4.35
N PHE A 100 -5.27 21.42 5.47
CA PHE A 100 -4.24 20.42 5.69
C PHE A 100 -4.82 18.99 5.65
N GLY A 101 -5.94 18.75 6.35
CA GLY A 101 -6.63 17.47 6.32
C GLY A 101 -7.02 17.07 4.90
N LEU A 102 -7.63 17.98 4.13
CA LEU A 102 -7.98 17.77 2.73
C LEU A 102 -6.77 17.38 1.88
N MET A 103 -5.63 18.05 2.05
CA MET A 103 -4.39 17.70 1.36
C MET A 103 -3.93 16.28 1.73
N VAL A 104 -3.85 15.96 3.03
CA VAL A 104 -3.44 14.63 3.49
C VAL A 104 -4.36 13.54 2.93
N TYR A 105 -5.68 13.70 3.01
CA TYR A 105 -6.64 12.75 2.45
C TYR A 105 -6.55 12.63 0.94
N SER A 106 -6.34 13.74 0.21
CA SER A 106 -6.22 13.72 -1.25
C SER A 106 -4.99 12.97 -1.71
N TYR A 107 -3.83 13.25 -1.10
CA TYR A 107 -2.59 12.54 -1.43
C TYR A 107 -2.64 11.07 -1.01
N TYR A 108 -3.14 10.78 0.20
CA TYR A 108 -3.29 9.42 0.68
C TYR A 108 -4.22 8.61 -0.23
N GLY A 109 -5.36 9.18 -0.62
CA GLY A 109 -6.29 8.55 -1.54
C GLY A 109 -5.67 8.27 -2.90
N ALA A 110 -4.93 9.24 -3.46
CA ALA A 110 -4.23 9.07 -4.74
C ALA A 110 -3.17 7.95 -4.69
N GLU A 111 -2.38 7.88 -3.63
CA GLU A 111 -1.35 6.85 -3.44
C GLU A 111 -1.97 5.46 -3.22
N VAL A 112 -3.03 5.35 -2.43
CA VAL A 112 -3.75 4.07 -2.24
C VAL A 112 -4.34 3.58 -3.55
N VAL A 113 -4.99 4.45 -4.32
CA VAL A 113 -5.53 4.10 -5.64
C VAL A 113 -4.40 3.74 -6.61
N GLY A 114 -3.30 4.52 -6.60
CA GLY A 114 -2.10 4.23 -7.39
C GLY A 114 -1.50 2.87 -7.07
N PHE A 115 -1.44 2.51 -5.79
CA PHE A 115 -1.01 1.19 -5.33
C PHE A 115 -1.95 0.08 -5.80
N LEU A 116 -3.27 0.26 -5.69
CA LEU A 116 -4.27 -0.72 -6.15
C LEU A 116 -4.24 -0.94 -7.66
N LEU A 117 -3.95 0.12 -8.43
CA LEU A 117 -3.79 0.05 -9.89
C LEU A 117 -2.40 -0.43 -10.30
N SER A 118 -1.42 -0.41 -9.39
CA SER A 118 -0.07 -0.85 -9.68
C SER A 118 -0.04 -2.38 -9.87
N PRO A 119 0.53 -2.88 -10.97
CA PRO A 119 0.64 -4.31 -11.18
C PRO A 119 1.55 -4.92 -10.10
N SER A 120 1.18 -6.09 -9.58
CA SER A 120 2.02 -6.86 -8.67
C SER A 120 3.45 -6.95 -9.23
N PRO A 121 4.50 -6.71 -8.41
CA PRO A 121 5.87 -6.73 -8.88
C PRO A 121 6.16 -8.03 -9.63
N ARG A 122 6.53 -7.92 -10.90
CA ARG A 122 6.93 -9.07 -11.73
C ARG A 122 8.28 -9.60 -11.23
N THR A 123 8.26 -10.42 -10.20
CA THR A 123 9.45 -11.03 -9.59
C THR A 123 10.00 -12.20 -10.41
N LEU A 124 9.17 -12.81 -11.26
CA LEU A 124 9.47 -13.99 -12.08
C LEU A 124 9.68 -13.61 -13.56
N THR A 125 10.75 -12.87 -13.85
CA THR A 125 11.11 -12.46 -15.23
C THR A 125 12.08 -13.41 -15.93
N THR A 126 12.64 -14.40 -15.20
CA THR A 126 13.69 -15.30 -15.71
C THR A 126 13.36 -16.75 -15.39
N VAL A 127 13.68 -17.66 -16.32
CA VAL A 127 13.48 -19.12 -16.17
C VAL A 127 14.18 -19.64 -14.91
N GLU A 128 15.35 -19.10 -14.56
CA GLU A 128 16.10 -19.44 -13.35
C GLU A 128 15.32 -19.12 -12.06
N LYS A 129 14.64 -17.97 -12.02
CA LYS A 129 13.79 -17.58 -10.89
C LYS A 129 12.50 -18.39 -10.83
N LEU A 130 12.01 -18.87 -11.98
CA LEU A 130 10.89 -19.81 -12.05
C LEU A 130 11.27 -21.18 -11.49
N VAL A 131 12.45 -21.72 -11.85
CA VAL A 131 12.96 -23.00 -11.31
C VAL A 131 13.18 -22.94 -9.80
N ALA A 132 13.67 -21.80 -9.30
CA ALA A 132 13.96 -21.62 -7.87
C ALA A 132 12.71 -21.23 -7.03
N SER A 133 11.58 -20.93 -7.68
CA SER A 133 10.35 -20.55 -7.00
C SER A 133 9.64 -21.79 -6.44
N PRO A 134 9.00 -21.72 -5.25
CA PRO A 134 8.20 -22.82 -4.69
C PRO A 134 6.85 -23.02 -5.43
N LEU A 135 6.80 -22.71 -6.72
CA LEU A 135 5.59 -22.89 -7.54
C LEU A 135 5.55 -24.32 -8.05
N ASP A 136 4.47 -25.04 -7.77
CA ASP A 136 4.22 -26.35 -8.38
C ASP A 136 4.11 -26.18 -9.90
N CYS A 137 5.10 -26.69 -10.62
CA CYS A 137 5.07 -26.67 -12.07
C CYS A 137 4.44 -27.96 -12.59
N TRP A 138 3.53 -27.78 -13.55
CA TRP A 138 2.89 -28.88 -14.27
C TRP A 138 3.19 -28.74 -15.76
N VAL A 139 3.52 -29.85 -16.39
CA VAL A 139 3.74 -29.95 -17.84
C VAL A 139 2.65 -30.82 -18.43
N GLU A 140 2.08 -30.39 -19.55
CA GLU A 140 1.13 -31.21 -20.29
C GLU A 140 1.86 -32.37 -20.97
N ASN A 141 1.38 -33.59 -20.78
CA ASN A 141 1.98 -34.80 -21.34
C ASN A 141 1.62 -34.95 -22.83
N VAL A 142 2.28 -34.18 -23.68
CA VAL A 142 2.18 -34.28 -25.14
C VAL A 142 3.50 -34.80 -25.70
N SER A 143 3.47 -35.80 -26.57
CA SER A 143 4.66 -36.49 -27.12
C SER A 143 5.65 -35.55 -27.83
N TYR A 144 5.20 -34.38 -28.28
CA TYR A 144 6.06 -33.37 -28.91
C TYR A 144 6.97 -32.64 -27.91
N HIS A 145 6.57 -32.50 -26.64
CA HIS A 145 7.36 -31.79 -25.64
C HIS A 145 8.63 -32.56 -25.25
N VAL A 146 8.52 -33.89 -25.08
CA VAL A 146 9.66 -34.76 -24.74
C VAL A 146 10.77 -34.64 -25.80
N ASN A 147 10.41 -34.84 -27.06
CA ASN A 147 11.36 -34.77 -28.18
C ASN A 147 11.95 -33.36 -28.38
N HIS A 148 11.19 -32.30 -28.07
CA HIS A 148 11.66 -30.93 -28.19
C HIS A 148 12.73 -30.58 -27.15
N PHE A 149 12.60 -31.07 -25.90
CA PHE A 149 13.62 -30.86 -24.87
C PHE A 149 14.83 -31.78 -25.02
N GLU A 150 14.67 -32.94 -25.65
CA GLU A 150 15.77 -33.84 -26.02
C GLU A 150 16.61 -33.33 -27.21
N SER A 151 16.01 -32.59 -28.14
CA SER A 151 16.65 -32.17 -29.40
C SER A 151 17.47 -30.86 -29.34
N GLY A 152 17.82 -30.37 -28.15
CA GLY A 152 18.82 -29.31 -27.99
C GLY A 152 18.30 -27.97 -27.47
N VAL A 153 17.31 -27.98 -26.58
CA VAL A 153 17.01 -26.79 -25.76
C VAL A 153 18.01 -26.75 -24.61
N GLY A 154 18.52 -25.55 -24.28
CA GLY A 154 19.61 -25.36 -23.31
C GLY A 154 19.39 -26.07 -21.97
N ALA A 155 20.49 -26.50 -21.32
CA ALA A 155 20.51 -27.39 -20.16
C ALA A 155 19.60 -26.98 -18.98
N ILE A 156 19.29 -25.70 -18.84
CA ILE A 156 18.40 -25.16 -17.79
C ILE A 156 16.94 -25.57 -18.04
N ALA A 157 16.49 -25.56 -19.30
CA ALA A 157 15.13 -25.94 -19.67
C ALA A 157 14.89 -27.45 -19.50
N THR A 158 15.90 -28.27 -19.83
CA THR A 158 15.86 -29.72 -19.60
C THR A 158 15.78 -30.04 -18.11
N LYS A 159 16.59 -29.36 -17.28
CA LYS A 159 16.52 -29.50 -15.81
C LYS A 159 15.16 -29.08 -15.25
N TYR A 160 14.57 -28.00 -15.76
CA TYR A 160 13.23 -27.57 -15.36
C TYR A 160 12.15 -28.59 -15.76
N TYR A 161 12.24 -29.14 -16.98
CA TYR A 161 11.33 -30.16 -17.48
C TYR A 161 11.40 -31.46 -16.65
N GLU A 162 12.60 -31.91 -16.31
CA GLU A 162 12.79 -33.07 -15.44
C GLU A 162 12.23 -32.83 -14.02
N ALA A 163 12.44 -31.65 -13.45
CA ALA A 163 11.86 -31.27 -12.17
C ALA A 163 10.32 -31.25 -12.22
N ALA A 164 9.74 -30.78 -13.33
CA ALA A 164 8.30 -30.75 -13.55
C ALA A 164 7.68 -32.15 -13.71
N ILE A 165 8.35 -33.06 -14.42
CA ILE A 165 7.87 -34.44 -14.61
C ILE A 165 7.99 -35.26 -13.33
N LYS A 166 9.09 -35.09 -12.58
CA LYS A 166 9.34 -35.86 -11.35
C LYS A 166 8.36 -35.48 -10.23
N GLY A 167 7.74 -34.29 -10.30
CA GLY A 167 6.79 -33.78 -9.32
C GLY A 167 7.45 -33.51 -7.96
N PRO A 168 6.78 -32.77 -7.04
CA PRO A 168 7.29 -32.58 -5.70
C PRO A 168 7.32 -33.95 -5.02
N THR A 169 8.51 -34.37 -4.59
CA THR A 169 8.65 -35.56 -3.75
C THR A 169 7.93 -35.24 -2.45
N ARG A 170 6.73 -35.83 -2.30
CA ARG A 170 5.93 -35.71 -1.09
C ARG A 170 6.69 -36.40 0.03
N GLU A 171 7.48 -35.64 0.80
CA GLU A 171 7.99 -36.13 2.08
C GLU A 171 6.77 -36.55 2.92
N LYS A 172 6.79 -37.81 3.33
CA LYS A 172 5.76 -38.44 4.17
C LYS A 172 5.94 -38.00 5.61
#